data_AF-A0A925B4V9-F1
#
_entry.id   AF-A0A925B4V9-F1
#
_cell.length_a   1.000
_cell.length_b   1.000
_cell.length_c   1.000
_cell.angle_alpha   90.00
_cell.angle_beta   90.00
_cell.angle_gamma   90.00
#
_symmetry.space_group_name_H-M   'P 1'
#
loop_
_entity.id
_entity.type
_entity.pdbx_description
1 polymer ?
#
loop_
_entity_poly.entity_id
_entity_poly.type
_entity_poly.pdbx_seq_one_letter_code
_entity_poly.pdbx_strand_id
1 'polypeptide(L)'
;MHARPSPAREGPDLTAQYIILAVLLAFTLNHANRFVRAGGTLLAAVGLAFIVLSIVLADLDGTFAGLPAGLMGPTPLLLNAQAVIASAAVLFLLWASWQQVRRRVTAPVPWRNTGSAFGLVSRYAHWASATLILVLMPMGLFMAVLPEGSPDRDVFMAVHQTLGVTVLVLVLLRLAWLSRSPPAPLSAHLKPWERRLASALHPVLYALILALPVSGLLLSVTQGGPLEIYGWIVPLTPGTGAGAGSIWVVLHNQALPILFYGIIAMHLGAVLKHHFVARRPEDIRRMLR
;
A
#
# COMPACT_ATOMS: atom_id res chain seq x y z
N MET A 1 3.98 4.57 -34.28
CA MET A 1 4.38 3.18 -33.97
C MET A 1 3.38 2.64 -32.96
N HIS A 2 2.44 1.78 -33.40
CA HIS A 2 1.38 1.27 -32.54
C HIS A 2 1.98 0.37 -31.44
N ALA A 3 1.70 0.69 -30.18
CA ALA A 3 1.98 -0.20 -29.05
C ALA A 3 1.30 -1.55 -29.32
N ARG A 4 2.08 -2.62 -29.50
CA ARG A 4 1.52 -3.96 -29.60
C ARG A 4 1.13 -4.43 -28.20
N PRO A 5 -0.07 -5.02 -28.02
CA PRO A 5 -0.38 -5.72 -26.79
C PRO A 5 0.63 -6.84 -26.57
N SER A 6 1.09 -7.01 -25.33
CA SER A 6 1.88 -8.17 -24.91
C SER A 6 1.10 -9.45 -25.24
N PRO A 7 1.76 -10.57 -25.64
CA PRO A 7 1.06 -11.84 -25.84
C PRO A 7 0.20 -12.16 -24.61
N ALA A 8 -1.06 -12.56 -24.85
CA ALA A 8 -2.03 -12.82 -23.80
C ALA A 8 -1.44 -13.83 -22.81
N ARG A 9 -1.19 -13.38 -21.57
CA ARG A 9 -0.74 -14.26 -20.50
C ARG A 9 -1.90 -15.18 -20.14
N GLU A 10 -1.73 -16.48 -20.34
CA GLU A 10 -2.74 -17.48 -19.98
C GLU A 10 -2.82 -17.56 -18.45
N GLY A 11 -3.81 -16.87 -17.88
CA GLY A 11 -4.01 -16.81 -16.43
C GLY A 11 -4.97 -15.68 -16.05
N PRO A 12 -5.51 -15.70 -14.83
CA PRO A 12 -6.39 -14.63 -14.39
C PRO A 12 -5.57 -13.33 -14.21
N ASP A 13 -6.14 -12.20 -14.64
CA ASP A 13 -5.50 -10.89 -14.59
C ASP A 13 -5.28 -10.45 -13.13
N LEU A 14 -4.06 -10.66 -12.62
CA LEU A 14 -3.65 -10.31 -11.26
C LEU A 14 -3.79 -8.82 -10.98
N THR A 15 -3.54 -7.97 -11.98
CA THR A 15 -3.72 -6.51 -11.84
C THR A 15 -5.18 -6.19 -11.55
N ALA A 16 -6.11 -6.75 -12.34
CA ALA A 16 -7.54 -6.57 -12.12
C ALA A 16 -7.97 -7.07 -10.73
N GLN A 17 -7.46 -8.20 -10.27
CA GLN A 17 -7.77 -8.74 -8.94
C GLN A 17 -7.40 -7.78 -7.81
N TYR A 18 -6.18 -7.22 -7.82
CA TYR A 18 -5.75 -6.27 -6.79
C TYR A 18 -6.53 -4.95 -6.83
N ILE A 19 -6.89 -4.47 -8.02
CA ILE A 19 -7.72 -3.27 -8.17
C ILE A 19 -9.14 -3.52 -7.67
N ILE A 20 -9.75 -4.64 -8.03
CA ILE A 20 -11.07 -5.05 -7.54
C ILE A 20 -11.05 -5.17 -6.02
N LEU A 21 -10.02 -5.80 -5.45
CA LEU A 21 -9.85 -5.91 -4.00
C LEU A 21 -9.77 -4.52 -3.33
N ALA A 22 -8.99 -3.60 -3.89
CA ALA A 22 -8.85 -2.24 -3.37
C ALA A 22 -10.18 -1.46 -3.41
N VAL A 23 -10.92 -1.55 -4.51
CA VAL A 23 -12.25 -0.92 -4.64
C VAL A 23 -13.24 -1.55 -3.68
N LEU A 24 -13.26 -2.89 -3.58
CA LEU A 24 -14.17 -3.63 -2.72
C LEU A 24 -13.90 -3.35 -1.22
N LEU A 25 -12.63 -3.31 -0.79
CA LEU A 25 -12.27 -2.94 0.57
C LEU A 25 -12.62 -1.48 0.85
N ALA A 26 -12.31 -0.56 -0.06
CA ALA A 26 -12.70 0.84 0.08
C ALA A 26 -14.22 0.98 0.24
N PHE A 27 -15.00 0.26 -0.57
CA PHE A 27 -16.46 0.20 -0.50
C PHE A 27 -16.96 -0.32 0.84
N THR A 28 -16.58 -1.55 1.19
CA THR A 28 -17.10 -2.29 2.34
C THR A 28 -16.71 -1.63 3.67
N LEU A 29 -15.47 -1.17 3.82
CA LEU A 29 -15.00 -0.48 5.04
C LEU A 29 -15.77 0.82 5.33
N ASN A 30 -16.38 1.43 4.31
CA ASN A 30 -17.15 2.67 4.42
C ASN A 30 -18.67 2.46 4.37
N HIS A 31 -19.12 1.21 4.23
CA HIS A 31 -20.52 0.88 4.06
C HIS A 31 -21.35 1.18 5.32
N ALA A 32 -22.59 1.63 5.13
CA ALA A 32 -23.48 1.98 6.23
C ALA A 32 -23.90 0.75 7.05
N ASN A 33 -24.24 -0.34 6.36
CA ASN A 33 -24.58 -1.60 7.00
C ASN A 33 -23.37 -2.18 7.75
N ARG A 34 -23.54 -2.39 9.06
CA ARG A 34 -22.50 -2.91 9.97
C ARG A 34 -21.97 -4.29 9.59
N PHE A 35 -22.81 -5.17 9.04
CA PHE A 35 -22.40 -6.51 8.63
C PHE A 35 -21.52 -6.47 7.39
N VAL A 36 -21.86 -5.61 6.42
CA VAL A 36 -21.02 -5.37 5.24
C VAL A 36 -19.67 -4.80 5.65
N ARG A 37 -19.64 -3.87 6.61
CA ARG A 37 -18.40 -3.27 7.11
C ARG A 37 -17.53 -4.26 7.90
N ALA A 38 -18.14 -5.07 8.74
CA ALA A 38 -17.46 -6.16 9.43
C ALA A 38 -16.90 -7.19 8.43
N GLY A 39 -17.67 -7.52 7.38
CA GLY A 39 -17.24 -8.37 6.26
C GLY A 39 -16.05 -7.79 5.51
N GLY A 40 -16.05 -6.49 5.22
CA GLY A 40 -14.89 -5.80 4.63
C GLY A 40 -13.65 -5.84 5.53
N THR A 41 -13.83 -5.69 6.85
CA THR A 41 -12.74 -5.80 7.82
C THR A 41 -12.17 -7.22 7.87
N LEU A 42 -13.05 -8.24 7.79
CA LEU A 42 -12.64 -9.64 7.71
C LEU A 42 -11.92 -9.94 6.40
N LEU A 43 -12.41 -9.41 5.26
CA LEU A 43 -11.76 -9.55 3.96
C LEU A 43 -10.34 -8.95 3.98
N ALA A 44 -10.15 -7.80 4.63
CA ALA A 44 -8.82 -7.21 4.82
C ALA A 44 -7.92 -8.11 5.67
N ALA A 45 -8.45 -8.72 6.73
CA ALA A 45 -7.72 -9.68 7.56
C ALA A 45 -7.29 -10.91 6.76
N VAL A 46 -8.19 -11.46 5.94
CA VAL A 46 -7.89 -12.60 5.05
C VAL A 46 -6.82 -12.24 4.03
N GLY A 47 -6.90 -11.07 3.39
CA GLY A 47 -5.89 -10.60 2.43
C GLY A 47 -4.50 -10.47 3.07
N LEU A 48 -4.42 -9.92 4.29
CA LEU A 48 -3.15 -9.87 5.04
C LEU A 48 -2.66 -11.26 5.44
N ALA A 49 -3.57 -12.17 5.82
CA ALA A 49 -3.21 -13.54 6.17
C ALA A 49 -2.62 -14.31 4.98
N PHE A 50 -3.10 -14.07 3.75
CA PHE A 50 -2.49 -14.62 2.54
C PHE A 50 -1.06 -14.11 2.32
N ILE A 51 -0.80 -12.82 2.56
CA ILE A 51 0.56 -12.25 2.47
C ILE A 51 1.48 -12.88 3.52
N VAL A 52 1.00 -13.03 4.76
CA VAL A 52 1.75 -13.73 5.83
C VAL A 52 2.05 -15.16 5.42
N LEU A 53 1.03 -15.89 4.96
CA LEU A 53 1.17 -17.28 4.55
C LEU A 53 2.16 -17.43 3.41
N SER A 54 2.14 -16.57 2.40
CA SER A 54 3.10 -16.65 1.28
C SER A 54 4.55 -16.46 1.74
N ILE A 55 4.79 -15.56 2.71
CA ILE A 55 6.15 -15.34 3.25
C ILE A 55 6.60 -16.56 4.06
N VAL A 56 5.72 -17.07 4.94
CA VAL A 56 6.02 -18.27 5.74
C VAL A 56 6.27 -19.49 4.86
N LEU A 57 5.50 -19.68 3.78
CA LEU A 57 5.72 -20.77 2.84
C LEU A 57 7.08 -20.64 2.15
N ALA A 58 7.50 -19.44 1.77
CA ALA A 58 8.83 -19.18 1.18
C ALA A 58 9.99 -19.42 2.16
N ASP A 59 9.78 -19.27 3.47
CA ASP A 59 10.73 -19.72 4.48
C ASP A 59 10.78 -21.25 4.56
N LEU A 60 9.61 -21.91 4.55
CA LEU A 60 9.49 -23.36 4.76
C LEU A 60 9.95 -24.20 3.55
N ASP A 61 9.72 -23.73 2.33
CA ASP A 61 10.12 -24.42 1.11
C ASP A 61 11.60 -24.18 0.72
N GLY A 62 12.30 -23.36 1.51
CA GLY A 62 13.71 -23.04 1.31
C GLY A 62 13.96 -21.95 0.28
N THR A 63 12.93 -21.26 -0.24
CA THR A 63 13.08 -20.16 -1.20
C THR A 63 14.08 -19.12 -0.71
N PHE A 64 13.98 -18.68 0.55
CA PHE A 64 14.93 -17.71 1.09
C PHE A 64 16.29 -18.31 1.44
N ALA A 65 16.33 -19.57 1.90
CA ALA A 65 17.57 -20.27 2.25
C ALA A 65 18.44 -20.57 1.02
N GLY A 66 17.81 -20.76 -0.16
CA GLY A 66 18.49 -21.03 -1.43
C GLY A 66 19.02 -19.78 -2.14
N LEU A 67 18.80 -18.57 -1.61
CA LEU A 67 19.27 -17.34 -2.26
C LEU A 67 20.80 -17.23 -2.24
N PRO A 68 21.43 -16.79 -3.34
CA PRO A 68 22.86 -16.48 -3.34
C PRO A 68 23.20 -15.45 -2.27
N ALA A 69 24.36 -15.58 -1.61
CA ALA A 69 24.78 -14.68 -0.52
C ALA A 69 24.75 -13.19 -0.90
N GLY A 70 24.97 -12.84 -2.17
CA GLY A 70 24.87 -11.47 -2.69
C GLY A 70 23.45 -10.94 -2.87
N LEU A 71 22.44 -11.81 -2.98
CA LEU A 71 21.02 -11.49 -3.08
C LEU A 71 20.30 -11.55 -1.72
N MET A 72 20.93 -12.15 -0.69
CA MET A 72 20.32 -12.25 0.64
C MET A 72 20.01 -10.88 1.25
N GLY A 73 20.86 -9.87 1.06
CA GLY A 73 20.62 -8.49 1.51
C GLY A 73 19.93 -8.40 2.90
N PRO A 74 19.11 -7.36 3.15
CA PRO A 74 18.15 -7.36 4.25
C PRO A 74 16.77 -7.92 3.84
N THR A 75 16.59 -8.44 2.62
CA THR A 75 15.27 -8.69 2.03
C THR A 75 14.45 -9.75 2.77
N PRO A 76 14.96 -10.97 3.03
CA PRO A 76 14.22 -11.98 3.80
C PRO A 76 13.91 -11.51 5.22
N LEU A 77 14.82 -10.77 5.86
CA LEU A 77 14.59 -10.18 7.18
C LEU A 77 13.44 -9.17 7.15
N LEU A 78 13.41 -8.29 6.15
CA LEU A 78 12.35 -7.30 5.99
C LEU A 78 10.99 -7.95 5.69
N LEU A 79 10.96 -8.97 4.83
CA LEU A 79 9.75 -9.75 4.55
C LEU A 79 9.23 -10.44 5.81
N ASN A 80 10.10 -11.10 6.57
CA ASN A 80 9.74 -11.74 7.84
C ASN A 80 9.24 -10.73 8.88
N ALA A 81 9.88 -9.56 8.99
CA ALA A 81 9.40 -8.48 9.86
C ALA A 81 8.00 -7.98 9.42
N GLN A 82 7.76 -7.84 8.11
CA GLN A 82 6.43 -7.53 7.59
C GLN A 82 5.40 -8.61 7.93
N ALA A 83 5.75 -9.90 7.82
CA ALA A 83 4.86 -11.00 8.17
C ALA A 83 4.47 -11.00 9.66
N VAL A 84 5.41 -10.69 10.57
CA VAL A 84 5.14 -10.57 12.01
C VAL A 84 4.17 -9.41 12.28
N ILE A 85 4.44 -8.23 11.70
CA ILE A 85 3.57 -7.04 11.85
C ILE A 85 2.17 -7.32 11.27
N ALA A 86 2.11 -7.91 10.08
CA ALA A 86 0.86 -8.27 9.43
C ALA A 86 0.08 -9.31 10.25
N SER A 87 0.73 -10.30 10.87
CA SER A 87 0.08 -11.27 11.75
C SER A 87 -0.61 -10.59 12.94
N ALA A 88 0.05 -9.63 13.59
CA ALA A 88 -0.57 -8.83 14.64
C ALA A 88 -1.76 -8.00 14.12
N ALA A 89 -1.64 -7.43 12.91
CA ALA A 89 -2.72 -6.70 12.27
C ALA A 89 -3.92 -7.61 11.93
N VAL A 90 -3.70 -8.85 11.49
CA VAL A 90 -4.76 -9.85 11.25
C VAL A 90 -5.55 -10.07 12.54
N LEU A 91 -4.87 -10.37 13.65
CA LEU A 91 -5.53 -10.58 14.95
C LEU A 91 -6.33 -9.36 15.39
N PHE A 92 -5.78 -8.16 15.20
CA PHE A 92 -6.48 -6.91 15.48
C PHE A 92 -7.73 -6.73 14.61
N LEU A 93 -7.65 -7.01 13.30
CA LEU A 93 -8.77 -6.86 12.37
C LEU A 93 -9.86 -7.90 12.64
N LEU A 94 -9.51 -9.13 13.01
CA LEU A 94 -10.48 -10.15 13.44
C LEU A 94 -11.25 -9.67 14.68
N TRP A 95 -10.53 -9.18 15.70
CA TRP A 95 -11.14 -8.57 16.87
C TRP A 95 -12.01 -7.35 16.51
N ALA A 96 -11.52 -6.46 15.65
CA ALA A 96 -12.24 -5.25 15.24
C ALA A 96 -13.51 -5.58 14.46
N SER A 97 -13.47 -6.57 13.56
CA SER A 97 -14.62 -7.06 12.80
C SER A 97 -15.72 -7.56 13.75
N TRP A 98 -15.34 -8.37 14.76
CA TRP A 98 -16.27 -8.83 15.80
C TRP A 98 -16.93 -7.68 16.58
N GLN A 99 -16.14 -6.66 16.96
CA GLN A 99 -16.65 -5.48 17.65
C GLN A 99 -17.62 -4.66 16.79
N GLN A 100 -17.40 -4.60 15.47
CA GLN A 100 -18.27 -3.85 14.55
C GLN A 100 -19.67 -4.49 14.42
N VAL A 101 -19.77 -5.82 14.42
CA VAL A 101 -21.06 -6.52 14.39
C VAL A 101 -21.94 -6.12 15.59
N ARG A 102 -21.31 -5.86 16.74
CA ARG A 102 -21.98 -5.49 17.99
C ARG A 102 -22.39 -4.01 18.06
N ARG A 103 -21.85 -3.14 17.21
CA ARG A 103 -22.09 -1.67 17.25
C ARG A 103 -22.98 -1.21 16.09
N ARG A 104 -23.99 -0.39 16.39
CA ARG A 104 -24.81 0.29 15.37
C ARG A 104 -24.22 1.67 15.08
N VAL A 105 -24.14 2.02 13.80
CA VAL A 105 -23.77 3.37 13.33
C VAL A 105 -24.98 3.94 12.61
N THR A 106 -25.50 5.07 13.09
CA THR A 106 -26.79 5.63 12.63
C THR A 106 -26.65 6.86 11.74
N ALA A 107 -25.51 7.55 11.76
CA ALA A 107 -25.31 8.77 10.98
C ALA A 107 -24.76 8.46 9.56
N PRO A 108 -25.33 9.06 8.50
CA PRO A 108 -24.72 9.03 7.17
C PRO A 108 -23.41 9.82 7.15
N VAL A 109 -22.42 9.32 6.41
CA VAL A 109 -21.15 10.04 6.22
C VAL A 109 -21.32 10.97 5.00
N PRO A 110 -21.01 12.27 5.14
CA PRO A 110 -21.10 13.21 4.02
C PRO A 110 -20.06 12.91 2.94
N TRP A 111 -20.29 13.40 1.72
CA TRP A 111 -19.34 13.26 0.62
C TRP A 111 -18.03 14.04 0.86
N ARG A 112 -18.14 15.25 1.42
CA ARG A 112 -17.03 16.15 1.75
C ARG A 112 -16.57 15.97 3.19
N ASN A 113 -15.32 16.34 3.46
CA ASN A 113 -14.79 16.44 4.81
C ASN A 113 -15.58 17.49 5.62
N THR A 114 -15.75 17.22 6.91
CA THR A 114 -16.36 18.13 7.88
C THR A 114 -15.29 18.63 8.85
N GLY A 115 -15.65 19.52 9.77
CA GLY A 115 -14.74 19.97 10.83
C GLY A 115 -14.30 18.88 11.80
N SER A 116 -14.95 17.71 11.81
CA SER A 116 -14.68 16.61 12.75
C SER A 116 -14.31 15.28 12.10
N ALA A 117 -14.63 15.06 10.81
CA ALA A 117 -14.41 13.76 10.15
C ALA A 117 -14.11 13.88 8.65
N PHE A 118 -13.46 12.85 8.09
CA PHE A 118 -13.29 12.74 6.64
C PHE A 118 -14.58 12.27 5.96
N GLY A 119 -14.89 12.87 4.81
CA GLY A 119 -16.01 12.47 3.96
C GLY A 119 -15.72 11.25 3.11
N LEU A 120 -16.75 10.72 2.45
CA LEU A 120 -16.68 9.48 1.67
C LEU A 120 -15.59 9.51 0.58
N VAL A 121 -15.44 10.61 -0.16
CA VAL A 121 -14.45 10.69 -1.25
C VAL A 121 -13.03 10.52 -0.69
N SER A 122 -12.71 11.22 0.40
CA SER A 122 -11.41 11.12 1.06
C SER A 122 -11.16 9.72 1.61
N ARG A 123 -12.18 9.08 2.19
CA ARG A 123 -12.08 7.73 2.74
C ARG A 123 -11.90 6.69 1.64
N TYR A 124 -12.66 6.76 0.53
CA TYR A 124 -12.51 5.84 -0.60
C TYR A 124 -11.12 5.95 -1.23
N ALA A 125 -10.67 7.17 -1.53
CA ALA A 125 -9.33 7.38 -2.06
C ALA A 125 -8.25 6.86 -1.09
N HIS A 126 -8.45 7.03 0.22
CA HIS A 126 -7.52 6.52 1.23
C HIS A 126 -7.45 5.01 1.30
N TRP A 127 -8.59 4.34 1.45
CA TRP A 127 -8.62 2.88 1.62
C TRP A 127 -8.21 2.16 0.34
N ALA A 128 -8.59 2.68 -0.84
CA ALA A 128 -8.11 2.13 -2.12
C ALA A 128 -6.58 2.24 -2.22
N SER A 129 -6.02 3.43 -1.94
CA SER A 129 -4.56 3.63 -1.97
C SER A 129 -3.85 2.77 -0.92
N ALA A 130 -4.38 2.70 0.30
CA ALA A 130 -3.79 1.93 1.40
C ALA A 130 -3.76 0.43 1.07
N THR A 131 -4.84 -0.13 0.50
CA THR A 131 -4.86 -1.53 0.05
C THR A 131 -3.78 -1.79 -1.00
N LEU A 132 -3.68 -0.96 -2.03
CA LEU A 132 -2.68 -1.15 -3.10
C LEU A 132 -1.25 -1.00 -2.57
N ILE A 133 -0.99 -0.03 -1.69
CA ILE A 133 0.32 0.16 -1.06
C ILE A 133 0.70 -1.06 -0.21
N LEU A 134 -0.22 -1.60 0.59
CA LEU A 134 0.04 -2.78 1.43
C LEU A 134 0.33 -4.04 0.61
N VAL A 135 -0.16 -4.12 -0.63
CA VAL A 135 0.21 -5.18 -1.59
C VAL A 135 1.58 -4.90 -2.22
N LEU A 136 1.83 -3.66 -2.66
CA LEU A 136 3.07 -3.26 -3.33
C LEU A 136 4.32 -3.41 -2.46
N MET A 137 4.20 -3.15 -1.16
CA MET A 137 5.33 -3.21 -0.21
C MET A 137 6.03 -4.58 -0.16
N PRO A 138 5.35 -5.70 0.19
CA PRO A 138 5.96 -7.02 0.16
C PRO A 138 6.26 -7.49 -1.28
N MET A 139 5.43 -7.12 -2.27
CA MET A 139 5.65 -7.49 -3.67
C MET A 139 6.98 -6.96 -4.21
N GLY A 140 7.34 -5.71 -3.89
CA GLY A 140 8.61 -5.12 -4.30
C GLY A 140 9.83 -5.88 -3.76
N LEU A 141 9.77 -6.30 -2.49
CA LEU A 141 10.80 -7.13 -1.87
C LEU A 141 10.83 -8.55 -2.45
N PHE A 142 9.66 -9.15 -2.68
CA PHE A 142 9.52 -10.50 -3.21
C PHE A 142 10.09 -10.62 -4.63
N MET A 143 9.88 -9.61 -5.49
CA MET A 143 10.48 -9.59 -6.84
C MET A 143 12.02 -9.60 -6.85
N ALA A 144 12.65 -9.15 -5.76
CA ALA A 144 14.12 -9.16 -5.63
C ALA A 144 14.67 -10.56 -5.33
N VAL A 145 13.83 -11.49 -4.84
CA VAL A 145 14.23 -12.88 -4.56
C VAL A 145 13.86 -13.84 -5.69
N LEU A 146 13.06 -13.40 -6.66
CA LEU A 146 12.76 -14.20 -7.85
C LEU A 146 13.94 -14.18 -8.84
N PRO A 147 14.23 -15.30 -9.54
CA PRO A 147 15.30 -15.34 -10.53
C PRO A 147 15.10 -14.29 -11.64
N GLU A 148 16.18 -13.61 -12.02
CA GLU A 148 16.16 -12.67 -13.14
C GLU A 148 15.75 -13.39 -14.44
N GLY A 149 14.85 -12.78 -15.22
CA GLY A 149 14.31 -13.35 -16.46
C GLY A 149 13.32 -14.51 -16.27
N SER A 150 12.92 -14.83 -15.03
CA SER A 150 11.86 -15.81 -14.80
C SER A 150 10.48 -15.27 -15.18
N PRO A 151 9.58 -16.10 -15.76
CA PRO A 151 8.21 -15.67 -16.11
C PRO A 151 7.45 -15.08 -14.92
N ASP A 152 7.59 -15.65 -13.73
CA ASP A 152 6.92 -15.16 -12.52
C ASP A 152 7.37 -13.74 -12.16
N ARG A 153 8.68 -13.46 -12.26
CA ARG A 153 9.22 -12.12 -11.98
C ARG A 153 8.69 -11.09 -12.98
N ASP A 154 8.59 -11.45 -14.26
CA ASP A 154 8.04 -10.57 -15.29
C ASP A 154 6.55 -10.29 -15.06
N VAL A 155 5.81 -11.29 -14.55
CA VAL A 155 4.42 -11.13 -14.15
C VAL A 155 4.29 -10.12 -13.01
N PHE A 156 5.00 -10.36 -11.91
CA PHE A 156 4.96 -9.46 -10.75
C PHE A 156 5.48 -8.06 -11.09
N MET A 157 6.48 -7.92 -11.98
CA MET A 157 7.00 -6.63 -12.41
C MET A 157 5.94 -5.79 -13.13
N ALA A 158 5.23 -6.39 -14.09
CA ALA A 158 4.15 -5.68 -14.80
C ALA A 158 2.99 -5.30 -13.86
N VAL A 159 2.63 -6.20 -12.92
CA VAL A 159 1.62 -5.90 -11.89
C VAL A 159 2.10 -4.75 -11.00
N HIS A 160 3.34 -4.80 -10.52
CA HIS A 160 3.92 -3.78 -9.64
C HIS A 160 3.96 -2.41 -10.32
N GLN A 161 4.42 -2.34 -11.58
CA GLN A 161 4.42 -1.11 -12.37
C GLN A 161 3.00 -0.54 -12.53
N THR A 162 2.03 -1.37 -12.91
CA THR A 162 0.64 -0.94 -13.11
C THR A 162 0.00 -0.44 -11.81
N LEU A 163 0.17 -1.18 -10.71
CA LEU A 163 -0.38 -0.78 -9.41
C LEU A 163 0.32 0.48 -8.86
N GLY A 164 1.63 0.63 -9.07
CA GLY A 164 2.39 1.82 -8.69
C GLY A 164 1.89 3.09 -9.40
N VAL A 165 1.67 3.01 -10.72
CA VAL A 165 1.05 4.11 -11.49
C VAL A 165 -0.37 4.39 -11.02
N THR A 166 -1.13 3.35 -10.69
CA THR A 166 -2.50 3.49 -10.17
C THR A 166 -2.51 4.25 -8.83
N VAL A 167 -1.60 3.92 -7.91
CA VAL A 167 -1.43 4.64 -6.64
C VAL A 167 -1.03 6.10 -6.88
N LEU A 168 -0.11 6.37 -7.81
CA LEU A 168 0.28 7.73 -8.18
C LEU A 168 -0.95 8.56 -8.62
N VAL A 169 -1.77 8.02 -9.52
CA VAL A 169 -3.00 8.68 -9.99
C VAL A 169 -3.98 8.91 -8.83
N LEU A 170 -4.24 7.89 -8.00
CA LEU A 170 -5.14 8.01 -6.85
C LEU A 170 -4.70 9.09 -5.86
N VAL A 171 -3.39 9.21 -5.63
CA VAL A 171 -2.84 10.19 -4.69
C VAL A 171 -2.88 11.60 -5.27
N LEU A 172 -2.63 11.78 -6.56
CA LEU A 172 -2.82 13.07 -7.24
C LEU A 172 -4.29 13.52 -7.18
N LEU A 173 -5.23 12.62 -7.47
CA LEU A 173 -6.66 12.88 -7.34
C LEU A 173 -7.03 13.24 -5.90
N ARG A 174 -6.47 12.53 -4.92
CA ARG A 174 -6.67 12.83 -3.50
C ARG A 174 -6.15 14.21 -3.10
N LEU A 175 -4.96 14.60 -3.55
CA LEU A 175 -4.40 15.93 -3.27
C LEU A 175 -5.25 17.03 -3.91
N ALA A 176 -5.70 16.83 -5.16
CA ALA A 176 -6.61 17.74 -5.87
C ALA A 176 -8.00 17.82 -5.20
N TRP A 177 -8.43 16.76 -4.51
CA TRP A 177 -9.65 16.75 -3.72
C TRP A 177 -9.48 17.50 -2.40
N LEU A 178 -8.37 17.28 -1.69
CA LEU A 178 -8.11 17.93 -0.40
C LEU A 178 -7.96 19.45 -0.51
N SER A 179 -7.55 19.98 -1.66
CA SER A 179 -7.57 21.42 -1.91
C SER A 179 -8.98 22.01 -1.98
N ARG A 180 -10.00 21.21 -2.31
CA ARG A 180 -11.42 21.59 -2.36
C ARG A 180 -12.20 21.18 -1.10
N SER A 181 -11.72 20.18 -0.39
CA SER A 181 -12.30 19.65 0.83
C SER A 181 -11.20 19.43 1.86
N PRO A 182 -10.77 20.48 2.59
CA PRO A 182 -9.65 20.38 3.51
C PRO A 182 -9.94 19.36 4.63
N PRO A 183 -8.91 18.67 5.15
CA PRO A 183 -9.08 17.76 6.27
C PRO A 183 -9.50 18.53 7.53
N ALA A 184 -10.24 17.85 8.42
CA ALA A 184 -10.49 18.37 9.75
C ALA A 184 -9.16 18.65 10.49
N PRO A 185 -9.09 19.69 11.34
CA PRO A 185 -7.92 19.98 12.14
C PRO A 185 -7.43 18.78 12.97
N LEU A 186 -6.15 18.80 13.37
CA LEU A 186 -5.63 17.84 14.33
C LEU A 186 -6.39 17.98 15.66
N SER A 187 -6.58 16.86 16.37
CA SER A 187 -7.31 16.86 17.63
C SER A 187 -6.72 17.86 18.62
N ALA A 188 -7.59 18.64 19.27
CA ALA A 188 -7.18 19.62 20.28
C ALA A 188 -6.43 18.96 21.45
N HIS A 189 -6.72 17.68 21.71
CA HIS A 189 -6.20 16.91 22.83
C HIS A 189 -4.81 16.28 22.59
N LEU A 190 -4.20 16.48 21.42
CA LEU A 190 -2.83 16.03 21.15
C LEU A 190 -1.84 16.81 22.01
N LYS A 191 -0.87 16.12 22.63
CA LYS A 191 0.27 16.79 23.28
C LYS A 191 1.03 17.61 22.22
N PRO A 192 1.74 18.69 22.60
CA PRO A 192 2.45 19.54 21.64
C PRO A 192 3.40 18.77 20.72
N TRP A 193 4.13 17.78 21.25
CA TRP A 193 5.03 16.95 20.45
C TRP A 193 4.28 15.98 19.53
N GLU A 194 3.15 15.40 19.96
CA GLU A 194 2.29 14.53 19.12
C GLU A 194 1.71 15.33 17.96
N ARG A 195 1.31 16.59 18.22
CA ARG A 195 0.82 17.50 17.18
C ARG A 195 1.92 17.82 16.16
N ARG A 196 3.14 18.12 16.61
CA ARG A 196 4.27 18.38 15.71
C ARG A 196 4.58 17.17 14.82
N LEU A 197 4.64 15.98 15.41
CA LEU A 197 4.85 14.74 14.65
C LEU A 197 3.71 14.48 13.67
N ALA A 198 2.45 14.59 14.09
CA ALA A 198 1.29 14.38 13.22
C ALA A 198 1.22 15.41 12.06
N SER A 199 1.65 16.66 12.30
CA SER A 199 1.75 17.69 11.26
C SER A 199 2.87 17.42 10.26
N ALA A 200 3.98 16.80 10.67
CA ALA A 200 5.10 16.46 9.77
C ALA A 200 4.88 15.14 9.03
N LEU A 201 4.24 14.16 9.69
CA LEU A 201 4.08 12.80 9.17
C LEU A 201 3.25 12.75 7.89
N HIS A 202 2.13 13.49 7.80
CA HIS A 202 1.27 13.46 6.62
C HIS A 202 1.96 14.04 5.36
N PRO A 203 2.58 15.24 5.40
CA PRO A 203 3.36 15.74 4.26
C PRO A 203 4.47 14.78 3.83
N VAL A 204 5.21 14.20 4.77
CA VAL A 204 6.27 13.21 4.47
C VAL A 204 5.70 11.97 3.79
N LEU A 205 4.58 11.44 4.30
CA LEU A 205 3.87 10.31 3.66
C LEU A 205 3.46 10.64 2.23
N TYR A 206 2.87 11.82 1.98
CA TYR A 206 2.51 12.21 0.61
C TYR A 206 3.73 12.34 -0.29
N ALA A 207 4.82 12.95 0.20
CA ALA A 207 6.05 13.06 -0.55
C ALA A 207 6.61 11.68 -0.93
N LEU A 208 6.63 10.73 0.01
CA LEU A 208 7.11 9.37 -0.24
C LEU A 208 6.21 8.57 -1.18
N ILE A 209 4.89 8.67 -1.02
CA ILE A 209 3.92 7.98 -1.88
C ILE A 209 3.99 8.50 -3.32
N LEU A 210 4.39 9.76 -3.54
CA LEU A 210 4.67 10.30 -4.86
C LEU A 210 6.07 9.91 -5.36
N ALA A 211 7.09 10.01 -4.51
CA ALA A 211 8.48 9.77 -4.88
C ALA A 211 8.76 8.30 -5.25
N LEU A 212 8.11 7.34 -4.60
CA LEU A 212 8.27 5.92 -4.89
C LEU A 212 7.87 5.54 -6.33
N PRO A 213 6.62 5.77 -6.80
CA PRO A 213 6.25 5.44 -8.17
C PRO A 213 6.99 6.30 -9.20
N VAL A 214 7.28 7.58 -8.90
CA VAL A 214 8.08 8.43 -9.80
C VAL A 214 9.50 7.90 -9.97
N SER A 215 10.18 7.51 -8.87
CA SER A 215 11.51 6.91 -8.95
C SER A 215 11.50 5.56 -9.67
N GLY A 216 10.42 4.75 -9.54
CA GLY A 216 10.26 3.49 -10.29
C GLY A 216 10.05 3.71 -11.79
N LEU A 217 9.30 4.74 -12.18
CA LEU A 217 9.17 5.15 -13.58
C LEU A 217 10.52 5.60 -14.16
N LEU A 218 11.27 6.43 -13.42
CA LEU A 218 12.60 6.89 -13.84
C LEU A 218 13.61 5.73 -13.91
N LEU A 219 13.52 4.77 -12.99
CA LEU A 219 14.29 3.53 -13.05
C LEU A 219 13.99 2.76 -14.35
N SER A 220 12.70 2.57 -14.67
CA SER A 220 12.26 1.86 -15.88
C SER A 220 12.74 2.55 -17.17
N VAL A 221 12.64 3.88 -17.23
CA VAL A 221 13.16 4.69 -18.35
C VAL A 221 14.67 4.49 -18.50
N THR A 222 15.43 4.61 -17.42
CA THR A 222 16.90 4.60 -17.48
C THR A 222 17.52 3.23 -17.74
N GLN A 223 16.80 2.15 -17.39
CA GLN A 223 17.18 0.77 -17.74
C GLN A 223 16.83 0.40 -19.19
N GLY A 224 16.02 1.21 -19.88
CA GLY A 224 15.60 0.95 -21.26
C GLY A 224 14.66 -0.24 -21.43
N GLY A 225 14.06 -0.71 -20.33
CA GLY A 225 13.06 -1.79 -20.35
C GLY A 225 11.67 -1.27 -20.73
N PRO A 226 10.79 -2.12 -21.30
CA PRO A 226 9.41 -1.74 -21.58
C PRO A 226 8.65 -1.45 -20.27
N LEU A 227 7.90 -0.35 -20.24
CA LEU A 227 6.94 -0.09 -19.16
C LEU A 227 5.60 -0.70 -19.56
N GLU A 228 5.14 -1.70 -18.81
CA GLU A 228 3.86 -2.34 -19.03
C GLU A 228 2.81 -1.77 -18.06
N ILE A 229 1.76 -1.14 -18.59
CA ILE A 229 0.66 -0.60 -17.79
C ILE A 229 -0.66 -1.15 -18.33
N TYR A 230 -1.41 -1.90 -17.53
CA TYR A 230 -2.69 -2.51 -17.95
C TYR A 230 -2.57 -3.36 -19.24
N GLY A 231 -1.44 -4.07 -19.41
CA GLY A 231 -1.14 -4.86 -20.60
C GLY A 231 -0.69 -4.04 -21.83
N TRP A 232 -0.69 -2.71 -21.73
CA TRP A 232 -0.16 -1.83 -22.77
C TRP A 232 1.33 -1.61 -22.55
N ILE A 233 2.12 -1.91 -23.58
CA ILE A 233 3.54 -1.58 -23.59
C ILE A 233 3.68 -0.11 -23.97
N VAL A 234 4.12 0.70 -23.02
CA VAL A 234 4.53 2.08 -23.27
C VAL A 234 5.99 2.06 -23.75
N PRO A 235 6.26 2.41 -25.02
CA PRO A 235 7.62 2.45 -25.52
C PRO A 235 8.35 3.62 -24.86
N LEU A 236 9.16 3.31 -23.85
CA LEU A 236 10.12 4.24 -23.25
C LEU A 236 11.48 3.90 -23.83
N THR A 237 12.09 4.82 -24.56
CA THR A 237 13.51 4.74 -24.94
C THR A 237 14.09 6.12 -24.67
N PRO A 238 15.12 6.25 -23.81
CA PRO A 238 16.42 5.63 -24.06
C PRO A 238 17.17 5.08 -22.82
N GLY A 239 17.94 4.02 -23.03
CA GLY A 239 18.98 3.56 -22.09
C GLY A 239 20.37 3.58 -22.74
N THR A 240 21.41 3.99 -21.98
CA THR A 240 22.84 3.72 -22.26
C THR A 240 23.71 3.53 -21.01
N GLY A 241 23.17 3.44 -19.78
CA GLY A 241 24.08 3.42 -18.61
C GLY A 241 23.53 3.29 -17.20
N ALA A 242 22.37 2.69 -16.95
CA ALA A 242 21.99 2.37 -15.57
C ALA A 242 22.54 0.99 -15.17
N GLY A 243 23.83 0.91 -14.86
CA GLY A 243 24.36 -0.22 -14.10
C GLY A 243 23.68 -0.34 -12.72
N ALA A 244 23.88 -1.45 -12.01
CA ALA A 244 23.28 -1.71 -10.70
C ALA A 244 23.49 -0.59 -9.64
N GLY A 245 24.45 0.33 -9.87
CA GLY A 245 24.72 1.50 -9.03
C GLY A 245 24.00 2.79 -9.43
N SER A 246 23.02 2.76 -10.34
CA SER A 246 22.29 3.99 -10.72
C SER A 246 21.55 4.58 -9.52
N ILE A 247 21.46 5.92 -9.47
CA ILE A 247 20.74 6.61 -8.38
C ILE A 247 19.29 6.14 -8.26
N TRP A 248 18.65 5.79 -9.39
CA TRP A 248 17.26 5.33 -9.39
C TRP A 248 17.10 3.92 -8.81
N VAL A 249 18.08 3.03 -9.01
CA VAL A 249 18.10 1.72 -8.35
C VAL A 249 18.19 1.91 -6.84
N VAL A 250 19.14 2.73 -6.38
CA VAL A 250 19.32 2.99 -4.94
C VAL A 250 18.09 3.65 -4.33
N LEU A 251 17.53 4.67 -4.99
CA LEU A 251 16.36 5.39 -4.49
C LEU A 251 15.12 4.49 -4.43
N HIS A 252 14.78 3.80 -5.52
CA HIS A 252 13.54 3.03 -5.61
C HIS A 252 13.60 1.71 -4.87
N ASN A 253 14.75 1.02 -4.86
CA ASN A 253 14.84 -0.34 -4.30
C ASN A 253 15.32 -0.36 -2.84
N GLN A 254 15.93 0.72 -2.35
CA GLN A 254 16.55 0.75 -1.01
C GLN A 254 16.14 1.97 -0.20
N ALA A 255 16.58 3.16 -0.59
CA ALA A 255 16.49 4.35 0.27
C ALA A 255 15.04 4.77 0.56
N LEU A 256 14.21 4.89 -0.47
CA LEU A 256 12.81 5.30 -0.30
C LEU A 256 11.96 4.21 0.37
N PRO A 257 12.03 2.91 0.00
CA PRO A 257 11.28 1.86 0.68
C PRO A 257 11.62 1.75 2.18
N ILE A 258 12.90 1.75 2.56
CA ILE A 258 13.32 1.64 3.97
C ILE A 258 12.74 2.81 4.77
N LEU A 259 12.87 4.03 4.26
CA LEU A 259 12.27 5.21 4.89
C LEU A 259 10.75 5.10 4.96
N PHE A 260 10.11 4.67 3.88
CA PHE A 260 8.66 4.51 3.82
C PHE A 260 8.14 3.46 4.82
N TYR A 261 8.84 2.35 5.01
CA TYR A 261 8.50 1.33 6.00
C TYR A 261 8.54 1.91 7.41
N GLY A 262 9.58 2.68 7.75
CA GLY A 262 9.69 3.37 9.04
C GLY A 262 8.55 4.37 9.27
N ILE A 263 8.23 5.19 8.26
CA ILE A 263 7.16 6.20 8.37
C ILE A 263 5.77 5.56 8.43
N ILE A 264 5.50 4.50 7.66
CA ILE A 264 4.24 3.73 7.74
C ILE A 264 4.12 3.06 9.11
N ALA A 265 5.20 2.45 9.63
CA ALA A 265 5.19 1.85 10.96
C ALA A 265 4.90 2.90 12.04
N MET A 266 5.48 4.09 11.93
CA MET A 266 5.18 5.21 12.81
C MET A 266 3.72 5.67 12.69
N HIS A 267 3.19 5.75 11.47
CA HIS A 267 1.79 6.11 11.20
C HIS A 267 0.83 5.13 11.88
N LEU A 268 1.01 3.83 11.64
CA LEU A 268 0.18 2.78 12.22
C LEU A 268 0.37 2.70 13.74
N GLY A 269 1.60 2.79 14.22
CA GLY A 269 1.92 2.80 15.65
C GLY A 269 1.27 3.96 16.40
N ALA A 270 1.25 5.17 15.81
CA ALA A 270 0.54 6.31 16.37
C ALA A 270 -0.97 6.02 16.47
N VAL A 271 -1.57 5.47 15.42
CA VAL A 271 -3.00 5.12 15.42
C VAL A 271 -3.32 4.09 16.52
N LEU A 272 -2.52 3.02 16.65
CA LEU A 272 -2.72 1.98 17.66
C LEU A 272 -2.48 2.50 19.08
N LYS A 273 -1.43 3.30 19.31
CA LYS A 273 -1.16 3.94 20.60
C LYS A 273 -2.36 4.81 21.02
N HIS A 274 -2.87 5.63 20.11
CA HIS A 274 -4.02 6.49 20.39
C HIS A 274 -5.27 5.67 20.72
N HIS A 275 -5.49 4.56 20.01
CA HIS A 275 -6.63 3.68 20.28
C HIS A 275 -6.54 2.96 21.64
N PHE A 276 -5.43 2.29 21.93
CA PHE A 276 -5.31 1.39 23.08
C PHE A 276 -4.79 2.07 24.34
N VAL A 277 -3.76 2.91 24.19
CA VAL A 277 -3.06 3.53 25.33
C VAL A 277 -3.76 4.83 25.73
N ALA A 278 -3.99 5.71 24.75
CA ALA A 278 -4.69 6.96 25.02
C ALA A 278 -6.21 6.77 25.15
N ARG A 279 -6.73 5.57 24.83
CA ARG A 279 -8.16 5.22 24.85
C ARG A 279 -9.01 6.19 24.01
N ARG A 280 -8.49 6.59 22.85
CA ARG A 280 -9.10 7.54 21.90
C ARG A 280 -9.52 6.84 20.61
N PRO A 281 -10.60 6.06 20.62
CA PRO A 281 -11.07 5.38 19.41
C PRO A 281 -11.53 6.34 18.30
N GLU A 282 -11.84 7.59 18.64
CA GLU A 282 -12.27 8.63 17.71
C GLU A 282 -11.25 8.93 16.61
N ASP A 283 -9.95 8.85 16.89
CA ASP A 283 -8.91 9.12 15.89
C ASP A 283 -9.00 8.16 14.70
N ILE A 284 -9.26 6.87 14.96
CA ILE A 284 -9.54 5.87 13.92
C ILE A 284 -10.89 6.13 13.23
N ARG A 285 -11.91 6.51 14.00
CA ARG A 285 -13.26 6.80 13.48
C ARG A 285 -13.31 8.02 12.55
N ARG A 286 -12.25 8.82 12.48
CA ARG A 286 -12.15 9.87 11.46
C ARG A 286 -12.04 9.27 10.05
N MET A 287 -11.43 8.08 9.90
CA MET A 287 -11.25 7.35 8.64
C MET A 287 -12.14 6.10 8.49
N LEU A 288 -12.67 5.56 9.58
CA LEU A 288 -13.60 4.42 9.60
C LEU A 288 -14.97 4.83 10.16
N ARG A 289 -16.02 4.03 9.95
CA ARG A 289 -17.34 4.25 10.56
C ARG A 289 -17.48 3.49 11.88
#